data_AF-A0A416MGV5-F1
#
_entry.id   AF-A0A416MGV5-F1
#
_cell.length_a   1.000
_cell.length_b   1.000
_cell.length_c   1.000
_cell.angle_alpha   90.00
_cell.angle_beta   90.00
_cell.angle_gamma   90.00
#
_symmetry.space_group_name_H-M   'P 1'
#
loop_
_entity.id
_entity.type
_entity.pdbx_description
1 polymer ?
#
loop_
_entity_poly.entity_id
_entity_poly.type
_entity_poly.pdbx_seq_one_letter_code
_entity_poly.pdbx_strand_id
1 'polypeptide(L)'
;MKDCLIQIPLNAPLDYHMSGKFEAPSDDWMHEDFDLTDFELIIMTENVLYIEYNHTPFTVHPNEYLLLPPLAAPGNRRKGLKASNCSFYWIHFSSCAPYTLLQPDAAKETNSDSTSIRIPIQALRQTQPS
;
A
#
# COMPACT_ATOMS: atom_id res chain seq x y z
N MET A 1 0.41 5.60 10.21
CA MET A 1 0.08 5.43 8.78
C MET A 1 -1.22 4.65 8.53
N LYS A 2 -1.55 3.65 9.34
CA LYS A 2 -2.63 2.68 9.07
C LYS A 2 -4.07 3.23 8.94
N ASP A 3 -4.32 4.47 9.35
CA ASP A 3 -5.63 5.14 9.22
C ASP A 3 -5.55 6.42 8.37
N CYS A 4 -4.44 6.63 7.66
CA CYS A 4 -4.26 7.81 6.83
C CYS A 4 -4.95 7.66 5.47
N LEU A 5 -5.40 8.80 4.94
CA LEU A 5 -5.87 8.93 3.56
C LEU A 5 -4.74 9.55 2.73
N ILE A 6 -4.34 8.89 1.65
CA ILE A 6 -3.37 9.45 0.71
C ILE A 6 -4.15 10.33 -0.27
N GLN A 7 -3.83 11.62 -0.33
CA GLN A 7 -4.34 12.51 -1.37
C GLN A 7 -3.25 12.76 -2.40
N ILE A 8 -3.49 12.33 -3.64
CA ILE A 8 -2.60 12.49 -4.79
C ILE A 8 -3.22 13.53 -5.73
N PRO A 9 -2.57 14.69 -5.97
CA PRO A 9 -3.02 15.64 -6.97
C PRO A 9 -2.99 15.03 -8.38
N LEU A 10 -4.01 15.33 -9.18
CA LEU A 10 -4.17 14.91 -10.58
C LEU A 10 -4.05 16.08 -11.55
N ASN A 11 -3.37 17.16 -11.13
CA ASN A 11 -3.06 18.31 -11.99
C ASN A 11 -1.98 17.99 -13.05
N ALA A 12 -1.31 16.84 -12.92
CA ALA A 12 -0.46 16.22 -13.91
C ALA A 12 -0.76 14.71 -13.98
N PRO A 13 -0.47 14.04 -15.10
CA PRO A 13 -0.56 12.58 -15.19
C PRO A 13 0.28 11.87 -14.12
N LEU A 14 -0.16 10.68 -13.72
CA LEU A 14 0.67 9.77 -12.94
C LEU A 14 1.60 9.01 -13.89
N ASP A 15 2.85 8.81 -13.46
CA ASP A 15 3.86 8.10 -14.23
C ASP A 15 3.81 6.61 -13.89
N TYR A 16 3.38 5.79 -14.85
CA TYR A 16 3.43 4.33 -14.72
C TYR A 16 4.87 3.84 -14.80
N HIS A 17 5.28 3.00 -13.85
CA HIS A 17 6.59 2.35 -13.89
C HIS A 17 6.48 0.90 -14.36
N MET A 18 5.70 0.09 -13.65
CA MET A 18 5.55 -1.34 -13.92
C MET A 18 4.36 -1.93 -13.16
N SER A 19 3.90 -3.10 -13.59
CA SER A 19 2.86 -3.88 -12.92
C SER A 19 3.06 -5.37 -13.17
N GLY A 20 2.52 -6.21 -12.31
CA GLY A 20 2.62 -7.65 -12.49
C GLY A 20 1.63 -8.43 -11.65
N LYS A 21 1.66 -9.75 -11.84
CA LYS A 21 1.11 -10.73 -10.92
C LYS A 21 2.27 -11.38 -10.19
N PHE A 22 2.19 -11.44 -8.88
CA PHE A 22 3.09 -12.23 -8.05
C PHE A 22 2.38 -13.52 -7.61
N GLU A 23 3.10 -14.63 -7.67
CA GLU A 23 2.69 -15.93 -7.12
C GLU A 23 3.87 -16.44 -6.30
N ALA A 24 3.63 -16.71 -5.02
CA ALA A 24 4.68 -17.19 -4.13
C ALA A 24 5.27 -18.52 -4.65
N PRO A 25 6.60 -18.66 -4.69
CA PRO A 25 7.23 -19.89 -5.18
C PRO A 25 7.09 -21.07 -4.20
N SER A 26 6.77 -20.82 -2.93
CA SER A 26 6.56 -21.84 -1.89
C SER A 26 5.81 -21.28 -0.68
N ASP A 27 5.40 -22.18 0.23
CA ASP A 27 4.84 -21.85 1.55
C ASP A 27 5.81 -21.11 2.47
N ASP A 28 7.12 -21.20 2.20
CA ASP A 28 8.18 -20.55 2.96
C ASP A 28 8.53 -19.14 2.43
N TRP A 29 7.90 -18.71 1.33
CA TRP A 29 8.19 -17.39 0.78
C TRP A 29 7.78 -16.28 1.75
N MET A 30 8.68 -15.32 1.95
CA MET A 30 8.44 -14.11 2.72
C MET A 30 8.76 -12.91 1.83
N HIS A 31 7.94 -11.86 1.95
CA HIS A 31 8.15 -10.64 1.18
C HIS A 31 9.54 -10.06 1.40
N GLU A 32 10.19 -9.69 0.29
CA GLU A 32 11.54 -9.12 0.27
C GLU A 32 11.67 -7.84 1.12
N ASP A 33 12.88 -7.58 1.59
CA ASP A 33 13.21 -6.42 2.44
C ASP A 33 14.00 -5.37 1.65
N PHE A 34 13.26 -4.39 1.10
CA PHE A 34 13.83 -3.33 0.27
C PHE A 34 13.19 -1.97 0.50
N ASP A 35 13.91 -0.93 0.08
CA ASP A 35 13.41 0.43 0.02
C ASP A 35 12.35 0.56 -1.09
N LEU A 36 11.31 1.34 -0.80
CA LEU A 36 10.25 1.72 -1.73
C LEU A 36 10.42 3.22 -2.07
N THR A 37 10.61 3.51 -3.34
CA THR A 37 10.90 4.87 -3.85
C THR A 37 9.75 5.49 -4.63
N ASP A 38 8.73 4.72 -4.95
CA ASP A 38 7.51 5.12 -5.66
C ASP A 38 6.26 4.58 -4.92
N PHE A 39 5.06 4.81 -5.46
CA PHE A 39 3.86 4.19 -4.91
C PHE A 39 3.81 2.72 -5.30
N GLU A 40 3.40 1.85 -4.38
CA GLU A 40 3.06 0.46 -4.66
C GLU A 40 1.61 0.19 -4.27
N LEU A 41 0.79 -0.16 -5.25
CA LEU A 41 -0.56 -0.70 -5.02
C LEU A 41 -0.48 -2.21 -5.09
N ILE A 42 -0.88 -2.89 -4.02
CA ILE A 42 -0.99 -4.35 -3.93
C ILE A 42 -2.47 -4.71 -3.88
N ILE A 43 -2.93 -5.64 -4.72
CA ILE A 43 -4.31 -6.12 -4.78
C ILE A 43 -4.29 -7.64 -4.57
N MET A 44 -4.75 -8.09 -3.40
CA MET A 44 -4.66 -9.48 -2.99
C MET A 44 -5.69 -10.37 -3.68
N THR A 45 -5.24 -11.51 -4.20
CA THR A 45 -6.10 -12.51 -4.85
C THR A 45 -6.21 -13.80 -4.06
N GLU A 46 -5.09 -14.36 -3.59
CA GLU A 46 -5.06 -15.66 -2.91
C GLU A 46 -4.18 -15.61 -1.66
N ASN A 47 -4.66 -16.25 -0.59
CA ASN A 47 -4.04 -16.28 0.74
C ASN A 47 -3.69 -14.87 1.27
N VAL A 48 -2.84 -14.78 2.29
CA VAL A 48 -2.64 -13.54 3.08
C VAL A 48 -1.22 -13.03 2.92
N LEU A 49 -1.05 -11.74 2.66
CA LEU A 49 0.26 -11.09 2.70
C LEU A 49 0.53 -10.49 4.09
N TYR A 50 1.72 -10.75 4.63
CA TYR A 50 2.20 -10.18 5.89
C TYR A 50 3.41 -9.28 5.64
N ILE A 51 3.22 -7.96 5.73
CA ILE A 51 4.22 -6.97 5.36
C ILE A 51 4.29 -5.85 6.40
N GLU A 52 5.48 -5.34 6.68
CA GLU A 52 5.69 -4.11 7.44
C GLU A 52 6.13 -2.99 6.50
N TYR A 53 5.54 -1.82 6.65
CA TYR A 53 5.99 -0.60 5.99
C TYR A 53 5.99 0.57 6.97
N ASN A 54 7.08 1.34 7.04
CA ASN A 54 7.28 2.44 8.00
C ASN A 54 6.91 2.04 9.45
N HIS A 55 7.50 0.94 9.91
CA HIS A 55 7.29 0.38 11.25
C HIS A 55 5.83 0.01 11.57
N THR A 56 4.96 -0.07 10.55
CA THR A 56 3.55 -0.42 10.70
C THR A 56 3.31 -1.80 10.09
N PRO A 57 2.83 -2.79 10.86
CA PRO A 57 2.50 -4.10 10.33
C PRO A 57 1.12 -4.09 9.62
N PHE A 58 1.07 -4.72 8.46
CA PHE A 58 -0.10 -4.92 7.64
C PHE A 58 -0.32 -6.42 7.40
N THR A 59 -1.58 -6.83 7.50
CA THR A 59 -2.07 -8.15 7.09
C THR A 59 -3.10 -7.89 6.01
N VAL A 60 -2.84 -8.36 4.79
CA VAL A 60 -3.68 -8.06 3.63
C VAL A 60 -4.34 -9.35 3.16
N HIS A 61 -5.66 -9.42 3.25
CA HIS A 61 -6.47 -10.61 2.91
C HIS A 61 -6.94 -10.58 1.46
N PRO A 62 -7.37 -11.72 0.89
CA PRO A 62 -8.02 -11.74 -0.42
C PRO A 62 -9.18 -10.75 -0.51
N ASN A 63 -9.31 -10.07 -1.65
CA ASN A 63 -10.27 -8.99 -1.90
C ASN A 63 -9.97 -7.66 -1.17
N GLU A 64 -8.81 -7.54 -0.53
CA GLU A 64 -8.28 -6.27 -0.04
C GLU A 64 -7.18 -5.74 -0.96
N TYR A 65 -6.90 -4.46 -0.81
CA TYR A 65 -5.74 -3.83 -1.41
C TYR A 65 -4.95 -3.08 -0.33
N LEU A 66 -3.67 -2.84 -0.58
CA LEU A 66 -2.80 -1.99 0.22
C LEU A 66 -2.09 -0.99 -0.71
N LEU A 67 -2.18 0.30 -0.41
CA LEU A 67 -1.42 1.34 -1.11
C LEU A 67 -0.30 1.86 -0.20
N LEU A 68 0.95 1.64 -0.61
CA LEU A 68 2.14 2.14 0.05
C LEU A 68 2.62 3.40 -0.67
N PRO A 69 2.68 4.56 0.00
CA PRO A 69 3.22 5.78 -0.60
C PRO A 69 4.74 5.86 -0.43
N PRO A 70 5.48 6.55 -1.33
CA PRO A 70 6.93 6.71 -1.19
C PRO A 70 7.30 7.65 -0.06
N LEU A 71 7.90 7.13 1.01
CA LEU A 71 8.35 7.92 2.15
C LEU A 71 9.84 8.29 2.04
N ALA A 72 10.28 9.22 2.89
CA ALA A 72 11.70 9.47 3.10
C ALA A 72 12.32 8.37 3.98
N ALA A 73 13.60 8.07 3.76
CA ALA A 73 14.36 7.20 4.64
C ALA A 73 14.40 7.75 6.07
N PRO A 74 14.35 6.89 7.11
CA PRO A 74 14.34 5.42 7.05
C PRO A 74 12.94 4.79 6.93
N GLY A 75 11.88 5.60 6.84
CA GLY A 75 10.49 5.11 6.83
C GLY A 75 10.04 4.49 5.52
N ASN A 76 10.90 4.46 4.50
CA ASN A 76 10.60 4.02 3.14
C ASN A 76 10.84 2.52 2.91
N ARG A 77 11.13 1.74 3.95
CA ARG A 77 11.48 0.33 3.83
C ARG A 77 10.27 -0.57 4.02
N ARG A 78 10.04 -1.48 3.08
CA ARG A 78 9.01 -2.54 3.14
C ARG A 78 9.68 -3.89 3.33
N LYS A 79 9.14 -4.72 4.21
CA LYS A 79 9.70 -6.06 4.51
C LYS A 79 8.62 -7.04 4.91
N GLY A 80 8.82 -8.32 4.59
CA GLY A 80 7.94 -9.38 5.06
C GLY A 80 8.02 -9.59 6.58
N LEU A 81 6.89 -9.97 7.18
CA LEU A 81 6.79 -10.28 8.61
C LEU A 81 6.66 -11.78 8.89
N LYS A 82 6.10 -12.52 7.93
CA LYS A 82 5.79 -13.95 8.06
C LYS A 82 5.70 -14.58 6.67
N ALA A 83 6.14 -15.83 6.56
CA ALA A 83 6.01 -16.61 5.34
C ALA A 83 4.53 -16.86 4.95
N SER A 84 4.25 -16.88 3.65
CA SER A 84 2.92 -17.14 3.11
C SER A 84 2.96 -17.47 1.61
N ASN A 85 2.31 -18.55 1.21
CA ASN A 85 2.06 -18.87 -0.18
C ASN A 85 0.90 -18.03 -0.74
N CYS A 86 1.16 -16.76 -1.02
CA CYS A 86 0.14 -15.82 -1.47
C CYS A 86 0.33 -15.37 -2.92
N SER A 87 -0.76 -14.87 -3.50
CA SER A 87 -0.78 -14.30 -4.85
C SER A 87 -1.48 -12.95 -4.83
N PHE A 88 -0.93 -12.01 -5.59
CA PHE A 88 -1.47 -10.65 -5.70
C PHE A 88 -1.07 -9.99 -7.01
N TYR A 89 -1.87 -9.02 -7.46
CA TYR A 89 -1.45 -8.08 -8.48
C TYR A 89 -0.80 -6.87 -7.83
N TRP A 90 0.16 -6.26 -8.52
CA TRP A 90 0.82 -5.05 -8.04
C TRP A 90 1.03 -4.03 -9.16
N ILE A 91 1.09 -2.75 -8.79
CA ILE A 91 1.39 -1.64 -9.69
C ILE A 91 2.32 -0.65 -8.98
N HIS A 92 3.44 -0.32 -9.63
CA HIS A 92 4.33 0.77 -9.26
C HIS A 92 4.08 2.00 -10.13
N PHE A 93 3.94 3.17 -9.51
CA PHE A 93 3.74 4.44 -10.19
C PHE A 93 4.22 5.64 -9.36
N SER A 94 4.41 6.79 -10.01
CA SER A 94 4.78 8.05 -9.35
C SER A 94 3.78 9.17 -9.63
N SER A 95 3.84 10.20 -8.80
CA SER A 95 3.16 11.48 -9.02
C SER A 95 4.21 12.57 -9.16
N CYS A 96 4.11 13.40 -10.21
CA CYS A 96 4.97 14.57 -10.35
C CYS A 96 4.67 15.65 -9.30
N ALA A 97 3.48 15.63 -8.71
CA ALA A 97 3.06 16.52 -7.64
C ALA A 97 3.21 15.85 -6.26
N PRO A 98 3.56 16.62 -5.21
CA PRO A 98 3.65 16.07 -3.86
C PRO A 98 2.29 15.59 -3.37
N TYR A 99 2.23 14.37 -2.86
CA TYR A 99 1.05 13.83 -2.19
C TYR A 99 1.00 14.28 -0.73
N THR A 100 -0.17 14.14 -0.11
CA THR A 100 -0.34 14.43 1.32
C THR A 100 -0.95 13.24 2.05
N LEU A 101 -0.54 13.05 3.30
CA LEU A 101 -1.15 12.10 4.23
C LEU A 101 -2.13 12.85 5.11
N LEU A 102 -3.42 12.60 4.90
CA LEU A 102 -4.50 13.21 5.66
C LEU A 102 -4.91 12.31 6.82
N GLN A 103 -5.32 12.92 7.92
CA GLN A 103 -5.96 12.23 9.05
C GLN A 103 -7.34 11.68 8.62
N PRO A 104 -7.79 10.55 9.20
CA PRO A 104 -9.05 9.90 8.80
C PRO A 104 -10.29 10.78 8.93
N ASP A 105 -10.30 11.74 9.87
CA ASP A 105 -11.43 12.68 10.03
C ASP A 105 -11.60 13.63 8.84
N ALA A 106 -10.56 13.86 8.04
CA ALA A 106 -10.62 14.66 6.81
C ALA A 106 -11.36 13.93 5.67
N ALA A 107 -11.58 12.62 5.78
CA ALA A 107 -12.31 11.83 4.77
C ALA A 107 -13.83 12.14 4.75
N LYS A 108 -14.35 12.83 5.77
CA LYS A 108 -15.78 13.21 5.84
C LYS A 108 -16.16 14.33 4.88
N GLU A 109 -15.19 15.08 4.36
CA GLU A 109 -15.41 16.08 3.33
C GLU A 109 -15.14 15.48 1.95
N THR A 110 -16.09 14.72 1.44
CA THR A 110 -16.10 14.23 0.05
C THR A 110 -16.54 15.34 -0.90
N ASN A 111 -15.91 16.50 -0.85
CA ASN A 111 -16.01 17.42 -1.98
C ASN A 111 -15.27 16.77 -3.14
N SER A 112 -16.03 16.45 -4.19
CA SER A 112 -15.56 15.94 -5.47
C SER A 112 -14.81 17.06 -6.20
N ASP A 113 -13.66 17.48 -5.68
CA ASP A 113 -12.72 18.27 -6.44
C ASP A 113 -12.03 17.34 -7.42
N SER A 114 -12.31 17.52 -8.72
CA SER A 114 -11.78 16.71 -9.83
C SER A 114 -10.24 16.81 -10.00
N THR A 115 -9.55 17.44 -9.06
CA THR A 115 -8.13 17.78 -9.11
C THR A 115 -7.26 16.87 -8.25
N SER A 116 -7.85 15.93 -7.49
CA SER A 116 -7.09 14.95 -6.71
C SER A 116 -7.86 13.65 -6.52
N ILE A 117 -7.13 12.55 -6.31
CA ILE A 117 -7.68 11.29 -5.83
C ILE A 117 -7.30 11.08 -4.36
N ARG A 118 -8.25 10.60 -3.58
CA ARG A 118 -8.07 10.25 -2.17
C ARG A 118 -8.25 8.75 -2.00
N ILE A 119 -7.19 8.06 -1.58
CA ILE A 119 -7.16 6.61 -1.43
C ILE A 119 -6.82 6.27 0.02
N PRO A 120 -7.67 5.54 0.75
CA PRO A 120 -7.33 5.11 2.10
C PRO A 120 -6.23 4.05 2.04
N ILE A 121 -5.32 4.09 3.01
CA ILE A 121 -4.38 3.00 3.24
C ILE A 121 -5.18 1.85 3.85
N GLN A 122 -5.67 0.95 3.00
CA GLN A 122 -6.52 -0.15 3.43
C GLN A 122 -5.67 -1.40 3.76
N ALA A 123 -5.97 -2.02 4.89
CA ALA A 123 -5.65 -3.41 5.30
C ALA A 123 -6.23 -3.58 6.71
N LEU A 124 -6.77 -4.75 7.06
CA LEU A 124 -7.48 -4.91 8.33
C LEU A 124 -6.57 -4.79 9.59
N ARG A 125 -7.23 -4.43 10.71
CA ARG A 125 -6.68 -4.54 12.07
C ARG A 125 -6.41 -6.02 12.38
N GLN A 126 -5.29 -6.33 13.04
CA GLN A 126 -5.37 -7.41 14.02
C GLN A 126 -6.22 -6.88 15.18
N THR A 127 -7.42 -7.41 15.36
CA THR A 127 -7.86 -7.67 16.73
C THR A 127 -6.96 -8.78 17.23
N GLN A 128 -6.23 -8.58 18.33
CA GLN A 128 -5.57 -9.71 19.01
C GLN A 128 -6.61 -10.83 19.20
N PRO A 129 -6.28 -12.09 18.93
CA PRO A 129 -7.12 -13.18 19.42
C PRO A 129 -7.12 -13.12 20.96
N SER A 130 -8.33 -13.15 21.51
CA SER A 130 -8.64 -13.24 22.95
C SER A 130 -7.94 -14.41 23.63
#